data_AF-A0A2N2S422-F1
#
_entry.id   AF-A0A2N2S422-F1
#
_cell.length_a   1.000
_cell.length_b   1.000
_cell.length_c   1.000
_cell.angle_alpha   90.00
_cell.angle_beta   90.00
_cell.angle_gamma   90.00
#
_symmetry.space_group_name_H-M   'P 1'
#
loop_
_entity.id
_entity.type
_entity.pdbx_description
1 polymer ?
#
loop_
_entity_poly.entity_id
_entity_poly.type
_entity_poly.pdbx_seq_one_letter_code
_entity_poly.pdbx_strand_id
1 'polypeptide(L)'
;IKAELKAAIADEALDWGLTVKSVEIQDIKPSSNMQDAMERQAAAERERVAVVTEAEGAKQSLILNAEARLEAARKDAEAQLVGAKASAESIKFITEAVKENNASAMFLLGDRYITALQKISASQNSKIVMMPGDLVGAVKSLVGGK
;
A
#
# COMPACT_ATOMS: atom_id res chain seq x y z
N ILE A 1 13.03 -9.15 50.79
CA ILE A 1 14.50 -9.09 51.08
C ILE A 1 14.89 -7.94 52.02
N LYS A 2 15.09 -6.68 51.60
CA LYS A 2 15.63 -5.61 52.49
C LYS A 2 14.78 -5.35 53.74
N ALA A 3 13.46 -5.36 53.60
CA ALA A 3 12.52 -5.21 54.72
C ALA A 3 12.53 -6.42 55.67
N GLU A 4 12.58 -7.64 55.13
CA GLU A 4 12.68 -8.87 55.92
C GLU A 4 14.01 -8.96 56.67
N LEU A 5 15.13 -8.60 56.02
CA LEU A 5 16.46 -8.58 56.65
C LEU A 5 16.51 -7.56 57.79
N LYS A 6 15.92 -6.37 57.58
CA LYS A 6 15.82 -5.37 58.63
C LYS A 6 15.01 -5.86 59.83
N ALA A 7 13.88 -6.52 59.59
CA ALA A 7 13.05 -7.06 60.68
C ALA A 7 13.78 -8.16 61.46
N ALA A 8 14.40 -9.12 60.77
CA ALA A 8 15.14 -10.21 61.40
C ALA A 8 16.33 -9.71 62.25
N ILE A 9 17.13 -8.77 61.71
CA ILE A 9 18.28 -8.23 62.44
C ILE A 9 17.84 -7.27 63.56
N ALA A 10 16.74 -6.53 63.38
CA ALA A 10 16.21 -5.65 64.41
C ALA A 10 15.71 -6.44 65.63
N ASP A 11 15.12 -7.62 65.41
CA ASP A 11 14.62 -8.49 66.48
C ASP A 11 15.77 -8.98 67.37
N GLU A 12 16.85 -9.50 66.78
CA GLU A 12 18.06 -9.90 67.54
C GLU A 12 18.80 -8.71 68.19
N ALA A 13 18.77 -7.54 67.57
CA ALA A 13 19.43 -6.35 68.10
C ALA A 13 18.72 -5.75 69.32
N LEU A 14 17.41 -6.00 69.48
CA LEU A 14 16.62 -5.55 70.63
C LEU A 14 17.11 -6.19 71.94
N ASP A 15 17.50 -7.46 71.90
CA ASP A 15 18.06 -8.18 73.06
C ASP A 15 19.36 -7.54 73.59
N TRP A 16 20.06 -6.77 72.73
CA TRP A 16 21.31 -6.09 73.04
C TRP A 16 21.10 -4.58 73.28
N GLY A 17 19.86 -4.09 73.24
CA GLY A 17 19.50 -2.68 73.40
C GLY A 17 19.88 -1.78 72.21
N LEU A 18 20.14 -2.36 71.04
CA LEU A 18 20.59 -1.65 69.84
C LEU A 18 19.40 -1.40 68.89
N THR A 19 19.29 -0.19 68.32
CA THR A 19 18.24 0.15 67.35
C THR A 19 18.78 0.17 65.92
N VAL A 20 18.29 -0.74 65.07
CA VAL A 20 18.69 -0.83 63.65
C VAL A 20 17.94 0.22 62.81
N LYS A 21 18.65 1.26 62.36
CA LYS A 21 18.06 2.33 61.52
C LYS A 21 17.82 1.88 60.07
N SER A 22 18.79 1.23 59.45
CA SER A 22 18.72 0.76 58.05
C SER A 22 19.64 -0.43 57.81
N VAL A 23 19.21 -1.35 56.95
CA VAL A 23 20.03 -2.47 56.45
C VAL A 23 20.26 -2.25 54.98
N GLU A 24 21.50 -2.43 54.52
CA GLU A 24 21.88 -2.33 53.10
C GLU A 24 22.52 -3.65 52.68
N ILE A 25 22.16 -4.13 51.49
CA ILE A 25 22.71 -5.37 50.94
C ILE A 25 23.98 -4.96 50.19
N GLN A 26 25.10 -5.50 50.63
CA GLN A 26 26.40 -5.36 49.96
C GLN A 26 26.44 -6.22 48.68
N ASP A 27 27.41 -5.96 47.81
CA ASP A 27 27.59 -6.70 46.56
C ASP A 27 27.67 -8.21 46.81
N ILE A 28 26.68 -8.95 46.29
CA ILE A 28 26.69 -10.40 46.24
C ILE A 28 27.52 -10.79 45.04
N LYS A 29 28.69 -11.40 45.27
CA LYS A 29 29.56 -11.91 44.21
C LYS A 29 29.16 -13.36 43.90
N PRO A 30 28.45 -13.64 42.80
CA PRO A 30 28.20 -15.01 42.38
C PRO A 30 29.51 -15.72 42.06
N SER A 31 29.54 -17.04 42.25
CA SER A 31 30.70 -17.85 41.88
C SER A 31 30.93 -17.84 40.36
N SER A 32 32.18 -18.01 39.93
CA SER A 32 32.56 -17.94 38.51
C SER A 32 31.75 -18.91 37.63
N ASN A 33 31.56 -20.14 38.10
CA ASN A 33 30.74 -21.14 37.41
C ASN A 33 29.26 -20.72 37.22
N MET A 34 28.71 -19.93 38.16
CA MET A 34 27.35 -19.42 38.10
C MET A 34 27.28 -18.25 37.11
N GLN A 35 28.29 -17.39 37.08
CA GLN A 35 28.40 -16.30 36.10
C GLN A 35 28.45 -16.86 34.68
N ASP A 36 29.30 -17.87 34.43
CA ASP A 36 29.40 -18.51 33.10
C ASP A 36 28.07 -19.16 32.68
N ALA A 37 27.37 -19.81 33.62
CA ALA A 37 26.06 -20.41 33.35
C ALA A 37 25.00 -19.34 33.04
N MET A 38 24.99 -18.24 33.80
CA MET A 38 24.08 -17.11 33.56
C MET A 38 24.37 -16.42 32.24
N GLU A 39 25.64 -16.21 31.86
CA GLU A 39 26.00 -15.62 30.58
C GLU A 39 25.55 -16.49 29.40
N ARG A 40 25.79 -17.81 29.48
CA ARG A 40 25.31 -18.75 28.45
C ARG A 40 23.80 -18.77 28.33
N GLN A 41 23.10 -18.76 29.47
CA GLN A 41 21.64 -18.72 29.48
C GLN A 41 21.11 -17.38 28.92
N ALA A 42 21.72 -16.25 29.30
CA ALA A 42 21.35 -14.95 28.80
C ALA A 42 21.61 -14.81 27.30
N ALA A 43 22.71 -15.36 26.79
CA ALA A 43 23.00 -15.41 25.36
C ALA A 43 21.95 -16.22 24.60
N ALA A 44 21.65 -17.45 25.08
CA ALA A 44 20.64 -18.31 24.46
C ALA A 44 19.23 -17.67 24.47
N GLU A 45 18.83 -17.04 25.58
CA GLU A 45 17.54 -16.37 25.66
C GLU A 45 17.49 -15.13 24.75
N ARG A 46 18.57 -14.34 24.68
CA ARG A 46 18.66 -13.21 23.75
C ARG A 46 18.53 -13.65 22.31
N GLU A 47 19.21 -14.74 21.93
CA GLU A 47 19.12 -15.30 20.58
C GLU A 47 17.72 -15.81 20.27
N ARG A 48 17.09 -16.52 21.22
CA ARG A 48 15.69 -16.95 21.09
C ARG A 48 14.74 -15.77 20.89
N VAL A 49 14.89 -14.72 21.69
CA VAL A 49 14.06 -13.51 21.58
C VAL A 49 14.29 -12.83 20.24
N ALA A 50 15.54 -12.68 19.80
CA ALA A 50 15.86 -12.07 18.51
C ALA A 50 15.20 -12.80 17.34
N VAL A 51 15.29 -14.14 17.30
CA VAL A 51 14.67 -14.97 16.26
C VAL A 51 13.15 -14.82 16.25
N VAL A 52 12.51 -14.81 17.42
CA VAL A 52 11.06 -14.62 17.52
C VAL A 52 10.65 -13.24 17.03
N THR A 53 11.35 -12.19 17.46
CA THR A 53 11.06 -10.81 17.03
C THR A 53 11.27 -10.64 15.52
N GLU A 54 12.30 -11.23 14.95
CA GLU A 54 12.53 -11.19 13.50
C GLU A 54 11.42 -11.92 12.73
N ALA A 55 11.01 -13.11 13.19
CA ALA A 55 9.92 -13.86 12.58
C ALA A 55 8.57 -13.12 12.67
N GLU A 56 8.28 -12.48 13.80
CA GLU A 56 7.10 -11.63 13.97
C GLU A 56 7.14 -10.41 13.05
N GLY A 57 8.28 -9.74 12.96
CA GLY A 57 8.50 -8.62 12.05
C GLY A 57 8.31 -9.01 10.58
N ALA A 58 8.85 -10.16 10.17
CA ALA A 58 8.69 -10.69 8.82
C ALA A 58 7.23 -11.02 8.51
N LYS A 59 6.52 -11.69 9.43
CA LYS A 59 5.09 -11.98 9.29
C LYS A 59 4.27 -10.70 9.15
N GLN A 60 4.54 -9.71 9.99
CA GLN A 60 3.80 -8.45 9.97
C GLN A 60 4.08 -7.65 8.70
N SER A 61 5.33 -7.63 8.23
CA SER A 61 5.69 -7.03 6.94
C SER A 61 4.97 -7.70 5.77
N LEU A 62 4.87 -9.04 5.75
CA LEU A 62 4.13 -9.75 4.70
C LEU A 62 2.64 -9.41 4.69
N ILE A 63 2.02 -9.33 5.87
CA ILE A 63 0.61 -8.94 6.02
C ILE A 63 0.40 -7.52 5.50
N LEU A 64 1.19 -6.55 5.98
CA LEU A 64 1.08 -5.15 5.56
C LEU A 64 1.28 -4.98 4.04
N ASN A 65 2.24 -5.71 3.46
CA ASN A 65 2.45 -5.70 2.01
C ASN A 65 1.27 -6.30 1.24
N ALA A 66 0.68 -7.39 1.73
CA ALA A 66 -0.47 -8.01 1.11
C ALA A 66 -1.71 -7.09 1.18
N GLU A 67 -1.94 -6.47 2.34
CA GLU A 67 -3.00 -5.48 2.55
C GLU A 67 -2.82 -4.26 1.66
N ALA A 68 -1.61 -3.71 1.58
CA ALA A 68 -1.30 -2.58 0.72
C ALA A 68 -1.55 -2.90 -0.76
N ARG A 69 -1.17 -4.09 -1.23
CA ARG A 69 -1.45 -4.54 -2.61
C ARG A 69 -2.94 -4.67 -2.87
N LEU A 70 -3.70 -5.23 -1.94
CA LEU A 70 -5.14 -5.37 -2.05
C LEU A 70 -5.83 -4.01 -2.07
N GLU A 71 -5.41 -3.08 -1.21
CA GLU A 71 -5.96 -1.73 -1.17
C GLU A 71 -5.63 -0.94 -2.45
N ALA A 72 -4.40 -1.04 -2.95
CA ALA A 72 -4.00 -0.44 -4.22
C ALA A 72 -4.85 -0.97 -5.38
N ALA A 73 -4.96 -2.30 -5.52
CA ALA A 73 -5.78 -2.92 -6.56
C ALA A 73 -7.27 -2.50 -6.46
N ARG A 74 -7.78 -2.35 -5.23
CA ARG A 74 -9.16 -1.89 -5.00
C ARG A 74 -9.36 -0.44 -5.44
N LYS A 75 -8.43 0.46 -5.11
CA LYS A 75 -8.46 1.86 -5.53
C LYS A 75 -8.36 2.00 -7.05
N ASP A 76 -7.52 1.20 -7.69
CA ASP A 76 -7.40 1.18 -9.16
C ASP A 76 -8.70 0.72 -9.81
N ALA A 77 -9.32 -0.35 -9.31
CA ALA A 77 -10.61 -0.83 -9.79
C ALA A 77 -11.72 0.21 -9.58
N GLU A 78 -11.73 0.89 -8.43
CA GLU A 78 -12.68 1.97 -8.14
C GLU A 78 -12.49 3.15 -9.10
N ALA A 79 -11.24 3.57 -9.34
CA ALA A 79 -10.93 4.63 -10.29
C ALA A 79 -11.41 4.28 -11.72
N GLN A 80 -11.23 3.03 -12.16
CA GLN A 80 -11.76 2.57 -13.45
C GLN A 80 -13.29 2.59 -13.48
N LEU A 81 -13.97 2.16 -12.42
CA LEU A 81 -15.43 2.21 -12.32
C LEU A 81 -15.95 3.66 -12.35
N VAL A 82 -15.29 4.57 -11.64
CA VAL A 82 -15.65 6.00 -11.63
C VAL A 82 -15.47 6.60 -13.03
N GLY A 83 -14.35 6.31 -13.70
CA GLY A 83 -14.12 6.76 -15.08
C GLY A 83 -15.13 6.21 -16.07
N ALA A 84 -15.47 4.92 -15.97
CA ALA A 84 -16.48 4.28 -16.81
C ALA A 84 -17.88 4.86 -16.58
N LYS A 85 -18.27 5.10 -15.31
CA LYS A 85 -19.53 5.75 -14.96
C LYS A 85 -19.61 7.18 -15.48
N ALA A 86 -18.56 7.98 -15.26
CA ALA A 86 -18.49 9.35 -15.76
C ALA A 86 -18.59 9.41 -17.30
N SER A 87 -17.95 8.46 -17.99
CA SER A 87 -18.04 8.34 -19.46
C SER A 87 -19.45 7.97 -19.91
N ALA A 88 -20.09 6.99 -19.25
CA ALA A 88 -21.46 6.60 -19.55
C ALA A 88 -22.45 7.74 -19.32
N GLU A 89 -22.26 8.53 -18.27
CA GLU A 89 -23.07 9.71 -17.96
C GLU A 89 -22.86 10.83 -18.98
N SER A 90 -21.61 11.09 -19.36
CA SER A 90 -21.27 12.06 -20.41
C SER A 90 -21.91 11.69 -21.75
N ILE A 91 -21.88 10.41 -22.13
CA ILE A 91 -22.53 9.92 -23.35
C ILE A 91 -24.04 10.15 -23.28
N LYS A 92 -24.68 9.91 -22.14
CA LYS A 92 -26.12 10.18 -21.97
C LYS A 92 -26.43 11.65 -22.16
N PHE A 93 -25.68 12.56 -21.52
CA PHE A 93 -25.87 14.00 -21.68
C PHE A 93 -25.67 14.46 -23.12
N ILE A 94 -24.63 13.97 -23.81
CA ILE A 94 -24.41 14.28 -25.22
C ILE A 94 -25.57 13.74 -26.07
N THR A 95 -25.99 12.49 -25.86
CA THR A 95 -27.08 11.88 -26.64
C THR A 95 -28.39 12.65 -26.48
N GLU A 96 -28.68 13.10 -25.27
CA GLU A 96 -29.86 13.93 -24.98
C GLU A 96 -29.77 15.30 -25.66
N ALA A 97 -28.64 15.98 -25.55
CA ALA A 97 -28.41 17.29 -26.20
C ALA A 97 -28.41 17.20 -27.75
N VAL A 98 -27.91 16.10 -28.31
CA VAL A 98 -27.87 15.85 -29.76
C VAL A 98 -29.27 15.57 -30.32
N LYS A 99 -30.16 14.95 -29.54
CA LYS A 99 -31.55 14.69 -29.95
C LYS A 99 -32.31 15.98 -30.30
N GLU A 100 -31.96 17.11 -29.65
CA GLU A 100 -32.52 18.43 -29.95
C GLU A 100 -31.86 19.15 -31.13
N ASN A 101 -30.59 18.86 -31.47
CA ASN A 101 -29.84 19.60 -32.51
C ASN A 101 -28.94 18.71 -33.39
N ASN A 102 -29.59 17.85 -34.19
CA ASN A 102 -28.97 16.76 -34.95
C ASN A 102 -27.93 17.21 -36.02
N ALA A 103 -28.10 18.40 -36.62
CA ALA A 103 -27.18 18.90 -37.64
C ALA A 103 -25.81 19.32 -37.07
N SER A 104 -25.81 19.95 -35.89
CA SER A 104 -24.58 20.39 -35.21
C SER A 104 -23.78 19.20 -34.67
N ALA A 105 -24.47 18.14 -34.26
CA ALA A 105 -23.87 16.90 -33.78
C ALA A 105 -23.11 16.15 -34.87
N MET A 106 -23.68 16.04 -36.08
CA MET A 106 -23.01 15.40 -37.20
C MET A 106 -21.77 16.16 -37.67
N PHE A 107 -21.81 17.49 -37.67
CA PHE A 107 -20.64 18.30 -37.99
C PHE A 107 -19.49 18.06 -36.99
N LEU A 108 -19.80 18.04 -35.68
CA LEU A 108 -18.80 17.77 -34.63
C LEU A 108 -18.21 16.35 -34.70
N LEU A 109 -19.04 15.35 -35.03
CA LEU A 109 -18.56 13.98 -35.27
C LEU A 109 -17.63 13.92 -36.49
N GLY A 110 -17.97 14.64 -37.57
CA GLY A 110 -17.12 14.77 -38.75
C GLY A 110 -15.77 15.44 -38.46
N ASP A 111 -15.77 16.54 -37.71
CA ASP A 111 -14.55 17.25 -37.29
C ASP A 111 -13.63 16.37 -36.42
N ARG A 112 -14.21 15.64 -35.46
CA ARG A 112 -13.45 14.70 -34.61
C ARG A 112 -12.92 13.50 -35.40
N TYR A 113 -13.68 13.01 -36.37
CA TYR A 113 -13.25 11.95 -37.28
C TYR A 113 -12.06 12.39 -38.14
N ILE A 114 -12.13 13.57 -38.76
CA ILE A 114 -11.03 14.14 -39.55
C ILE A 114 -9.80 14.37 -38.67
N THR A 115 -9.98 14.91 -37.46
CA THR A 115 -8.88 15.13 -36.51
C THR A 115 -8.24 13.82 -36.07
N ALA A 116 -9.03 12.77 -35.83
CA ALA A 116 -8.50 11.45 -35.49
C ALA A 116 -7.70 10.85 -36.66
N LEU A 117 -8.21 10.99 -37.88
CA LEU A 117 -7.49 10.59 -39.09
C LEU A 117 -6.18 11.36 -39.27
N GLN A 118 -6.17 12.67 -39.00
CA GLN A 118 -4.95 13.49 -39.03
C GLN A 118 -3.91 13.04 -37.99
N LYS A 119 -4.34 12.69 -36.76
CA LYS A 119 -3.42 12.19 -35.73
C LYS A 119 -2.85 10.82 -36.07
N ILE A 120 -3.65 9.94 -36.69
CA ILE A 120 -3.20 8.62 -37.14
C ILE A 120 -2.24 8.76 -38.33
N SER A 121 -2.51 9.65 -39.28
CA SER A 121 -1.65 9.89 -40.45
C SER A 121 -0.34 10.62 -40.11
N ALA A 122 -0.33 11.47 -39.08
CA ALA A 122 0.86 12.16 -38.59
C ALA A 122 1.77 11.26 -37.70
N SER A 123 1.32 10.07 -37.31
CA SER A 123 2.13 9.12 -36.55
C SER A 123 3.21 8.50 -37.43
N GLN A 124 4.47 8.53 -36.96
CA GLN A 124 5.65 8.04 -37.69
C GLN A 124 5.60 6.54 -38.05
N ASN A 125 4.65 5.77 -37.51
CA ASN A 125 4.51 4.32 -37.74
C ASN A 125 3.26 3.92 -38.59
N SER A 126 2.59 4.88 -39.24
CA SER A 126 1.38 4.62 -40.06
C SER A 126 1.70 4.08 -41.46
N LYS A 127 2.26 2.86 -41.56
CA LYS A 127 2.50 2.22 -42.87
C LYS A 127 1.25 1.62 -43.56
N ILE A 128 0.08 1.70 -42.92
CA ILE A 128 -1.18 1.18 -43.48
C ILE A 128 -2.18 2.34 -43.60
N VAL A 129 -2.29 2.89 -44.82
CA VAL A 129 -3.36 3.81 -45.20
C VAL A 129 -4.59 2.96 -45.52
N MET A 130 -5.53 2.85 -44.57
CA MET A 130 -6.83 2.22 -44.82
C MET A 130 -7.74 3.26 -45.46
N MET A 131 -7.86 3.20 -46.79
CA MET A 131 -8.78 4.05 -47.55
C MET A 131 -10.21 3.51 -47.34
N PRO A 132 -11.14 4.29 -46.75
CA PRO A 132 -12.53 3.86 -46.61
C PRO A 132 -13.12 3.50 -47.98
N GLY A 133 -13.81 2.37 -48.07
CA GLY A 133 -14.46 1.91 -49.31
C GLY A 133 -15.46 2.91 -49.90
N ASP A 134 -15.92 3.88 -49.11
CA ASP A 134 -16.83 4.94 -49.54
C ASP A 134 -16.17 6.03 -50.40
N LEU A 135 -14.84 6.18 -50.40
CA LEU A 135 -14.17 7.14 -51.28
C LEU A 135 -14.26 6.70 -52.75
N VAL A 136 -14.22 5.39 -53.02
CA VAL A 136 -14.39 4.88 -54.39
C VAL A 136 -15.83 5.12 -54.87
N GLY A 137 -16.81 4.98 -53.98
CA GLY A 137 -18.22 5.29 -54.27
C GLY A 137 -18.46 6.78 -54.50
N ALA A 138 -17.88 7.65 -53.66
CA ALA A 138 -18.02 9.09 -53.78
C ALA A 138 -17.34 9.65 -55.04
N VAL A 139 -16.15 9.16 -55.39
CA VAL A 139 -15.46 9.55 -56.63
C VAL A 139 -16.18 9.01 -57.87
N LYS A 140 -16.78 7.81 -57.82
CA LYS A 140 -17.61 7.28 -58.91
C LYS A 140 -18.89 8.10 -59.12
N SER A 141 -19.52 8.59 -58.04
CA SER A 141 -20.65 9.53 -58.11
C SER A 141 -20.24 10.89 -58.67
N LEU A 142 -19.03 11.36 -58.36
CA LEU A 142 -18.51 12.65 -58.84
C LEU A 142 -18.03 12.61 -60.31
N VAL A 143 -17.46 11.49 -60.74
CA VAL A 143 -16.86 11.31 -62.08
C VAL A 143 -17.82 10.61 -63.06
N GLY A 144 -18.76 9.81 -62.55
CA GLY A 144 -19.77 9.09 -63.32
C GLY A 144 -21.15 9.71 -63.13
N GLY A 145 -21.35 10.90 -63.66
CA GLY A 145 -22.68 11.47 -63.83
C GLY A 145 -23.50 10.68 -64.84
N LYS A 146 -24.27 9.71 -64.35
CA LYS A 146 -25.66 9.36 -64.70
C LYS A 146 -26.09 8.10 -63.97
#